data_AF-A0A377Z8Y8-F1
#
_entry.id   AF-A0A377Z8Y8-F1
#
_cell.length_a   1.000
_cell.length_b   1.000
_cell.length_c   1.000
_cell.angle_alpha   90.00
_cell.angle_beta   90.00
_cell.angle_gamma   90.00
#
_symmetry.space_group_name_H-M   'P 1'
#
loop_
_entity.id
_entity.type
_entity.pdbx_description
1 polymer ?
#
loop_
_entity_poly.entity_id
_entity_poly.type
_entity_poly.pdbx_seq_one_letter_code
_entity_poly.pdbx_strand_id
1 'polypeptide(L)' 'MPYWNETILPRLKSGERVIIAAHGNSLRALVKYLDNMGEDEILELNIPTGVPLVYEFDENFKPIKHYYLG' A
#
# COMPACT_ATOMS: atom_id res chain seq x y z
N MET A 1 4.94 -7.52 7.81
CA MET A 1 3.61 -7.72 7.18
C MET A 1 3.57 -9.06 6.44
N PRO A 2 3.06 -10.15 7.06
CA PRO A 2 3.03 -11.48 6.45
C PRO A 2 2.27 -11.53 5.12
N TYR A 3 1.04 -10.99 5.08
CA TYR A 3 0.20 -11.05 3.88
C TYR A 3 0.77 -10.29 2.66
N TRP A 4 1.51 -9.20 2.91
CA TRP A 4 2.25 -8.52 1.84
C TRP A 4 3.34 -9.43 1.26
N ASN A 5 4.20 -9.99 2.11
CA ASN A 5 5.35 -10.78 1.68
C ASN A 5 4.97 -12.13 1.05
N GLU A 6 3.92 -12.77 1.56
CA GLU A 6 3.54 -14.14 1.19
C GLU A 6 2.51 -14.18 0.06
N THR A 7 1.71 -13.12 -0.12
CA THR A 7 0.60 -13.12 -1.09
C THR A 7 0.70 -11.99 -2.11
N ILE A 8 0.80 -10.73 -1.66
CA ILE A 8 0.70 -9.57 -2.57
C ILE A 8 1.97 -9.43 -3.41
N LEU A 9 3.15 -9.42 -2.76
CA LEU A 9 4.43 -9.22 -3.42
C LEU A 9 4.75 -10.31 -4.45
N PRO A 10 4.51 -11.62 -4.21
CA PRO A 10 4.69 -12.65 -5.24
C PRO A 10 3.82 -12.43 -6.48
N ARG A 11 2.58 -11.93 -6.32
CA ARG A 11 1.68 -11.62 -7.44
C ARG A 11 2.14 -10.38 -8.20
N LEU A 12 2.63 -9.36 -7.51
CA LEU A 12 3.24 -8.21 -8.18
C LEU A 12 4.48 -8.65 -8.99
N LYS A 13 5.31 -9.56 -8.43
CA LYS A 13 6.47 -10.15 -9.09
C LYS A 13 6.13 -11.02 -10.31
N SER A 14 4.94 -11.62 -10.37
CA SER A 14 4.47 -12.34 -11.56
C SER A 14 3.95 -11.42 -12.68
N GLY A 15 3.97 -10.10 -12.47
CA GLY A 15 3.48 -9.11 -13.43
C GLY A 15 1.98 -8.84 -13.32
N GLU A 16 1.29 -9.35 -12.29
CA GLU A 16 -0.12 -9.06 -12.08
C GLU A 16 -0.32 -7.62 -11.59
N ARG A 17 -1.38 -6.98 -12.10
CA ARG A 17 -1.89 -5.71 -11.57
C ARG A 17 -2.88 -6.03 -10.46
N VAL A 18 -2.50 -5.74 -9.21
CA VAL A 18 -3.26 -6.11 -8.01
C VAL A 18 -4.14 -4.94 -7.53
N ILE A 19 -5.41 -5.23 -7.22
CA ILE A 19 -6.30 -4.33 -6.47
C ILE A 19 -6.55 -4.91 -5.07
N ILE A 20 -6.51 -4.05 -4.05
CA ILE A 20 -6.77 -4.42 -2.66
C ILE A 20 -7.98 -3.62 -2.18
N ALA A 21 -9.08 -4.30 -1.87
CA ALA A 21 -10.25 -3.72 -1.23
C ALA A 21 -10.30 -4.20 0.24
N ALA A 22 -10.19 -3.28 1.18
CA ALA A 22 -10.11 -3.57 2.61
C ALA A 22 -10.64 -2.38 3.45
N HIS A 23 -10.42 -2.42 4.76
CA HIS A 23 -10.82 -1.39 5.71
C HIS A 23 -9.66 -0.47 6.10
N GLY A 24 -9.98 0.70 6.66
CA GLY A 24 -9.02 1.76 6.98
C GLY A 24 -7.83 1.30 7.83
N ASN A 25 -8.03 0.50 8.88
CA ASN A 25 -6.91 0.03 9.72
C ASN A 25 -5.95 -0.89 8.98
N SER A 26 -6.48 -1.81 8.16
CA SER A 26 -5.67 -2.73 7.37
C SER A 26 -4.89 -2.00 6.27
N LEU A 27 -5.54 -1.04 5.61
CA LEU A 27 -4.89 -0.20 4.60
C LEU A 27 -3.82 0.69 5.23
N ARG A 28 -4.09 1.31 6.38
CA ARG A 28 -3.09 2.08 7.15
C ARG A 28 -1.87 1.24 7.52
N ALA A 29 -2.07 0.02 8.01
CA ALA A 29 -0.96 -0.88 8.34
C ALA A 29 -0.10 -1.22 7.10
N LEU A 30 -0.74 -1.38 5.93
CA LEU A 30 -0.03 -1.60 4.68
C LEU A 30 0.73 -0.35 4.23
N VAL A 31 0.09 0.82 4.22
CA VAL A 31 0.73 2.11 3.88
C VAL A 31 1.92 2.39 4.79
N LYS A 32 1.75 2.24 6.11
CA LYS A 32 2.85 2.37 7.09
C LYS A 32 4.04 1.50 6.73
N TYR A 33 3.79 0.24 6.36
CA TYR A 33 4.85 -0.70 5.99
C TYR A 33 5.53 -0.33 4.66
N LEU A 34 4.76 0.10 3.66
CA LEU A 34 5.28 0.47 2.33
C LEU A 34 6.10 1.76 2.38
N ASP A 35 5.59 2.77 3.07
CA ASP A 35 6.21 4.09 3.15
C ASP A 35 7.19 4.21 4.33
N ASN A 36 7.39 3.12 5.08
CA ASN A 36 8.27 3.07 6.25
C ASN A 36 7.97 4.20 7.27
N MET A 37 6.69 4.44 7.51
CA MET A 37 6.22 5.52 8.39
C MET A 37 6.43 5.19 9.87
N GLY A 38 6.73 6.22 10.66
CA GLY A 38 6.78 6.16 12.11
C GLY A 38 5.40 6.01 12.76
N GLU A 39 5.38 5.82 14.09
CA GLU A 39 4.12 5.75 14.85
C GLU A 39 3.35 7.07 14.86
N ASP A 40 4.05 8.21 14.89
CA ASP A 40 3.38 9.52 14.94
C ASP A 40 2.75 9.87 13.59
N GLU A 41 3.44 9.56 12.48
CA GLU A 41 2.96 9.83 11.12
C GLU A 41 1.72 8.99 10.77
N ILE A 42 1.62 7.75 11.29
CA ILE A 42 0.46 6.89 11.00
C ILE A 42 -0.81 7.37 11.72
N LEU A 43 -0.68 8.08 12.84
CA LEU A 43 -1.82 8.65 13.57
C LEU A 43 -2.48 9.79 12.77
N GLU A 44 -1.69 10.53 12.00
CA GLU A 44 -2.17 11.62 11.12
C GLU A 44 -2.69 11.11 9.77
N LEU A 45 -2.38 9.86 9.39
CA LEU A 45 -2.81 9.30 8.12
C LEU A 45 -4.32 9.04 8.07
N ASN A 46 -5.02 9.78 7.23
CA ASN A 46 -6.41 9.54 6.89
C ASN A 46 -6.54 9.05 5.44
N ILE A 47 -7.07 7.83 5.27
CA ILE A 47 -7.34 7.25 3.95
C ILE A 47 -8.84 7.46 3.65
N PRO A 48 -9.20 8.31 2.66
CA PRO A 48 -10.58 8.56 2.30
C PRO A 48 -11.28 7.31 1.79
N THR A 49 -12.55 7.17 2.14
CA THR A 49 -13.37 6.03 1.70
C THR A 49 -13.78 6.21 0.24
N GLY A 50 -13.65 5.15 -0.57
CA GLY A 50 -14.11 5.15 -1.96
C GLY A 50 -13.21 5.91 -2.94
N VAL A 51 -12.04 6.39 -2.51
CA VAL A 51 -11.06 7.04 -3.39
C VAL A 51 -9.89 6.08 -3.61
N PRO A 52 -9.57 5.69 -4.87
CA PRO A 52 -8.44 4.79 -5.13
C PRO A 52 -7.11 5.44 -4.77
N LEU A 53 -6.30 4.75 -3.95
CA LEU A 53 -4.90 5.08 -3.68
C LEU A 53 -4.00 4.17 -4.54
N VAL A 54 -3.23 4.78 -5.45
CA VAL A 54 -2.35 4.08 -6.38
C VAL A 54 -0.91 4.13 -5.86
N TYR A 55 -0.22 3.00 -5.90
CA TYR A 55 1.21 2.89 -5.65
C TYR A 55 1.93 2.49 -6.94
N GLU A 56 3.00 3.22 -7.27
CA GLU A 56 3.95 2.84 -8.32
C GLU A 56 5.22 2.31 -7.69
N PHE A 57 5.74 1.21 -8.22
CA PHE A 57 6.89 0.49 -7.69
C PHE A 57 8.02 0.43 -8.73
N ASP A 58 9.26 0.39 -8.24
CA ASP A 58 10.43 0.10 -9.06
C ASP A 58 10.60 -1.41 -9.30
N GLU A 59 11.66 -1.78 -10.02
CA GLU A 59 12.00 -3.18 -10.33
C GLU A 59 12.26 -4.04 -9.08
N ASN A 60 12.57 -3.41 -7.94
CA ASN A 60 12.79 -4.07 -6.66
C ASN A 60 11.54 -4.07 -5.77
N PHE A 61 10.39 -3.63 -6.29
CA PHE A 61 9.14 -3.47 -5.55
C PHE A 61 9.25 -2.50 -4.37
N LYS A 62 10.11 -1.48 -4.51
CA LYS A 62 10.11 -0.33 -3.62
C LYS A 62 9.17 0.76 -4.15
N PRO A 63 8.31 1.37 -3.31
CA PRO A 63 7.48 2.49 -3.73
C PRO A 63 8.31 3.64 -4.30
N ILE A 64 7.92 4.13 -5.48
CA ILE A 64 8.47 5.34 -6.12
C ILE A 64 7.62 6.55 -5.73
N LYS A 65 6.29 6.40 -5.81
CA LYS A 65 5.30 7.41 -5.45
C LYS A 65 3.95 6.76 -5.21
N HIS A 66 3.07 7.47 -4.52
CA HIS A 66 1.67 7.15 -4.40
C HIS A 66 0.80 8.40 -4.64
N TYR A 67 -0.43 8.21 -5.10
CA TYR A 67 -1.39 9.30 -5.33
C TYR A 67 -2.82 8.79 -5.30
N TYR A 68 -3.74 9.68 -4.95
CA TYR A 68 -5.16 9.42 -5.08
C TYR A 68 -5.64 9.68 -6.51
N LEU A 69 -6.58 8.87 -6.99
CA LEU A 69 -7.29 9.12 -8.24
C LEU A 69 -8.62 9.82 -7.96
N GLY A 70 -8.76 11.05 -8.44
CA GLY A 70 -9.98 11.86 -8.31
C GLY A 70 -9.71 13.34 -8.25
#